data_AF-A0A0R3L7N2-F1
#
_entry.id   AF-A0A0R3L7N2-F1
#
_cell.length_a   1.000
_cell.length_b   1.000
_cell.length_c   1.000
_cell.angle_alpha   90.00
_cell.angle_beta   90.00
_cell.angle_gamma   90.00
#
_symmetry.space_group_name_H-M   'P 1'
#
loop_
_entity.id
_entity.type
_entity.pdbx_description
1 polymer ?
#
loop_
_entity_poly.entity_id
_entity_poly.type
_entity_poly.pdbx_seq_one_letter_code
_entity_poly.pdbx_strand_id
1 'polypeptide(L)' 'MLLDSEKANEMQAAVDTVFARLPKIFKTKENRIEIAKSVVRSEGEYHEAARRCVLGMFASVDRAIENREKLANLK' A
#
# COMPACT_ATOMS: atom_id res chain seq x y z
N MET A 1 -6.97 22.80 -16.71
CA MET A 1 -5.70 22.41 -16.03
C MET A 1 -5.69 22.62 -14.50
N LEU A 2 -6.72 23.23 -13.89
CA LEU A 2 -6.81 23.31 -12.41
C LEU A 2 -7.26 21.97 -11.77
N LEU A 3 -8.28 21.33 -12.35
CA LEU A 3 -8.84 20.06 -11.87
C LEU A 3 -7.81 18.91 -11.82
N ASP A 4 -6.92 18.83 -12.81
CA ASP A 4 -5.86 17.79 -12.84
C ASP A 4 -4.81 17.99 -11.74
N SER A 5 -4.59 19.25 -11.33
CA SER A 5 -3.62 19.60 -10.31
C SER A 5 -4.16 19.35 -8.90
N GLU A 6 -5.44 19.64 -8.66
CA GLU A 6 -6.13 19.29 -7.41
C GLU A 6 -6.14 17.77 -7.21
N LYS A 7 -6.48 17.02 -8.25
CA LYS A 7 -6.45 15.55 -8.26
C LYS A 7 -5.07 15.00 -7.92
N ALA A 8 -4.01 15.54 -8.54
CA ALA A 8 -2.64 15.13 -8.26
C ALA A 8 -2.22 15.41 -6.81
N ASN A 9 -2.62 16.56 -6.27
CA ASN A 9 -2.34 16.92 -4.87
C ASN A 9 -3.07 15.99 -3.89
N GLU A 10 -4.33 15.65 -4.14
CA GLU A 10 -5.09 14.71 -3.33
C GLU A 10 -4.48 13.30 -3.36
N MET A 11 -4.08 12.81 -4.53
CA MET A 11 -3.38 11.54 -4.67
C MET A 11 -2.07 11.53 -3.85
N GLN A 12 -1.27 12.59 -3.97
CA GLN A 12 0.00 12.71 -3.26
C GLN A 12 -0.21 12.76 -1.74
N ALA A 13 -1.19 13.52 -1.26
CA ALA A 13 -1.55 13.60 0.15
C ALA A 13 -2.01 12.24 0.70
N ALA A 14 -2.77 11.47 -0.08
CA ALA A 14 -3.21 10.13 0.29
C ALA A 14 -2.03 9.16 0.47
N VAL A 15 -1.10 9.15 -0.49
CA VAL A 15 0.12 8.33 -0.42
C VAL A 15 0.94 8.70 0.81
N ASP A 16 1.23 10.00 1.00
CA ASP A 16 2.10 10.44 2.09
C ASP A 16 1.47 10.20 3.47
N THR A 17 0.16 10.42 3.60
CA THR A 17 -0.57 10.16 4.86
C THR A 17 -0.51 8.70 5.26
N VAL A 18 -0.75 7.78 4.32
CA VAL A 18 -0.71 6.33 4.61
C VAL A 18 0.72 5.86 4.83
N PHE A 19 1.66 6.29 3.98
CA PHE A 19 3.07 5.92 4.10
C PHE A 19 3.71 6.41 5.41
N ALA A 20 3.35 7.61 5.88
CA ALA A 20 3.83 8.15 7.15
C ALA A 20 3.42 7.30 8.37
N ARG A 21 2.27 6.62 8.29
CA ARG A 21 1.73 5.76 9.35
C ARG A 21 2.31 4.34 9.36
N LEU A 22 3.06 3.95 8.34
CA LEU A 22 3.71 2.63 8.31
C LEU A 22 4.77 2.52 9.41
N PRO A 23 5.01 1.32 9.97
CA PRO A 23 6.18 1.09 10.81
C PRO A 23 7.47 1.35 10.02
N LYS A 24 8.53 1.80 10.71
CA LYS A 24 9.80 2.23 10.07
C LYS A 24 10.39 1.20 9.11
N ILE A 25 10.31 -0.09 9.45
CA ILE A 25 10.80 -1.19 8.62
C ILE A 25 10.09 -1.30 7.26
N PHE A 26 8.84 -0.84 7.16
CA PHE A 26 8.05 -0.85 5.93
C PHE A 26 8.11 0.48 5.16
N LYS A 27 8.83 1.50 5.66
CA LYS A 27 9.01 2.80 4.99
C LYS A 27 10.11 2.72 3.91
N THR A 28 9.95 1.82 2.95
CA THR A 28 10.86 1.67 1.81
C THR A 28 10.36 2.45 0.59
N LYS A 29 11.28 2.73 -0.36
CA LYS A 29 10.92 3.40 -1.62
C LYS A 29 9.95 2.56 -2.43
N GLU A 30 10.15 1.25 -2.43
CA GLU A 30 9.34 0.25 -3.11
C GLU A 30 7.90 0.26 -2.58
N ASN A 31 7.72 0.25 -1.27
CA ASN A 31 6.38 0.29 -0.66
C ASN A 31 5.66 1.61 -0.97
N ARG A 32 6.39 2.75 -0.98
CA ARG A 32 5.81 4.03 -1.39
C ARG A 32 5.33 4.00 -2.84
N ILE A 33 6.10 3.38 -3.74
CA ILE A 33 5.75 3.23 -5.16
C ILE A 33 4.52 2.33 -5.33
N GLU A 34 4.43 1.22 -4.61
CA GLU A 34 3.28 0.32 -4.71
C GLU A 34 1.98 0.97 -4.20
N ILE A 35 2.06 1.74 -3.11
CA ILE A 35 0.94 2.55 -2.63
C ILE A 35 0.53 3.57 -3.71
N ALA A 36 1.48 4.29 -4.29
CA ALA A 36 1.20 5.28 -5.34
C ALA A 36 0.55 4.65 -6.58
N LYS A 37 1.02 3.49 -7.04
CA LYS A 37 0.38 2.75 -8.15
C LYS A 37 -1.08 2.40 -7.84
N SER A 38 -1.37 1.99 -6.61
CA SER A 38 -2.72 1.66 -6.18
C SER A 38 -3.63 2.89 -6.14
N VAL A 39 -3.10 4.03 -5.70
CA VAL A 39 -3.80 5.33 -5.69
C VAL A 39 -4.11 5.82 -7.10
N VAL A 40 -3.14 5.79 -8.02
CA VAL A 40 -3.32 6.24 -9.41
C VAL A 40 -4.39 5.42 -10.15
N ARG A 41 -4.53 4.13 -9.81
CA ARG A 41 -5.55 3.24 -10.38
C ARG A 41 -6.95 3.45 -9.80
N SER A 42 -7.09 4.27 -8.75
CA SER A 42 -8.39 4.54 -8.10
C SER A 42 -9.13 5.67 -8.81
N GLU A 43 -10.45 5.53 -8.95
CA GLU A 43 -11.35 6.55 -9.52
C GLU A 43 -11.88 7.54 -8.45
N GLY A 44 -11.03 7.97 -7.52
CA GLY A 44 -11.36 9.03 -6.53
C GLY A 44 -11.31 8.62 -5.05
N GLU A 45 -11.09 7.34 -4.74
CA GLU A 45 -10.99 6.85 -3.36
C GLU A 45 -9.52 6.68 -2.91
N TYR A 46 -8.68 7.71 -3.13
CA TYR A 46 -7.22 7.59 -3.00
C TYR A 46 -6.75 7.10 -1.62
N HIS A 47 -7.31 7.66 -0.54
CA HIS A 47 -6.95 7.23 0.82
C HIS A 47 -7.33 5.77 1.08
N GLU A 48 -8.47 5.32 0.58
CA GLU A 48 -8.91 3.94 0.76
C GLU A 48 -8.09 2.97 -0.10
N ALA A 49 -7.79 3.35 -1.35
CA ALA A 49 -6.89 2.59 -2.21
C ALA A 49 -5.50 2.42 -1.59
N ALA A 50 -4.93 3.49 -1.02
CA ALA A 50 -3.66 3.43 -0.30
C ALA A 50 -3.71 2.51 0.92
N ARG A 51 -4.77 2.59 1.74
CA ARG A 51 -4.95 1.71 2.91
C ARG A 51 -5.10 0.25 2.52
N ARG A 52 -5.95 -0.06 1.53
CA ARG A 52 -6.17 -1.43 1.04
C ARG A 52 -4.89 -2.04 0.49
N CYS A 53 -4.08 -1.24 -0.21
CA CYS A 53 -2.76 -1.67 -0.69
C CYS A 53 -1.89 -2.15 0.48
N VAL A 54 -1.74 -1.34 1.54
CA VAL A 54 -0.96 -1.69 2.74
C VAL A 54 -1.50 -2.93 3.45
N LEU A 55 -2.82 -3.01 3.66
CA LEU A 55 -3.44 -4.17 4.30
C LEU A 55 -3.23 -5.45 3.48
N GLY A 56 -3.31 -5.36 2.15
CA GLY A 56 -3.02 -6.46 1.23
C GLY A 56 -1.57 -6.93 1.31
N MET A 57 -0.61 -6.01 1.47
CA MET A 57 0.80 -6.37 1.68
C MET A 57 0.98 -7.18 2.97
N PHE A 58 0.42 -6.72 4.10
CA PHE A 58 0.54 -7.45 5.36
C PHE A 58 -0.14 -8.82 5.32
N ALA A 59 -1.36 -8.89 4.77
CA ALA A 59 -2.05 -10.17 4.60
C ALA A 59 -1.28 -11.15 3.71
N SER A 60 -0.53 -10.65 2.72
CA SER A 60 0.32 -11.51 1.85
C SER A 60 1.53 -12.05 2.60
N VAL A 61 2.13 -11.25 3.50
CA VAL A 61 3.24 -11.70 4.36
C VAL A 61 2.76 -12.75 5.35
N ASP A 62 1.63 -12.53 6.02
CA ASP A 62 1.06 -13.48 6.99
C ASP A 62 0.79 -14.83 6.31
N ARG A 63 0.14 -14.83 5.14
CA ARG A 63 -0.09 -16.05 4.35
C ARG A 63 1.21 -16.75 3.96
N ALA A 64 2.26 -16.00 3.61
CA ALA A 64 3.55 -16.58 3.24
C ALA A 64 4.23 -17.27 4.44
N ILE A 65 4.10 -16.69 5.64
CA ILE A 65 4.59 -17.28 6.90
C ILE A 65 3.80 -18.57 7.21
N GLU A 66 2.47 -18.51 7.18
CA GLU A 66 1.63 -19.70 7.41
C GLU A 66 1.92 -20.84 6.44
N ASN A 67 2.12 -20.53 5.15
CA ASN A 67 2.45 -21.53 4.14
C ASN A 67 3.82 -22.16 4.39
N ARG A 68 4.80 -21.38 4.85
CA ARG A 68 6.13 -21.89 5.22
C ARG A 68 6.04 -22.86 6.39
N GLU A 69 5.26 -22.55 7.41
CA GLU A 69 5.05 -23.42 8.57
C GLU A 69 4.36 -24.73 8.18
N LYS A 70 3.32 -24.67 7.35
CA LYS A 70 2.65 -25.86 6.81
C LYS A 70 3.62 -26.77 6.05
N LEU A 71 4.46 -26.20 5.19
CA LEU A 71 5.46 -26.95 4.43
C LEU A 71 6.54 -27.58 5.34
N ALA A 72 6.91 -26.91 6.42
CA ALA A 72 7.88 -27.45 7.38
C ALA A 72 7.34 -28.68 8.14
N ASN A 73 6.03 -28.71 8.42
CA ASN A 73 5.36 -29.80 9.15
C ASN A 73 4.96 -31.00 8.29
N LEU A 74 5.21 -30.96 6.97
CA LEU A 74 4.97 -32.08 6.04
C LEU A 74 6.19 -33.00 5.87
N LYS A 75 7.28 -32.76 6.62
CA LYS A 75 8.49 -33.58 6.65
C LYS A 75 8.50 -34.51 7.86
#